data_AF-A0A3D1RKP3-F1
#
_entry.id   AF-A0A3D1RKP3-F1
#
_cell.length_a   1.000
_cell.length_b   1.000
_cell.length_c   1.000
_cell.angle_alpha   90.00
_cell.angle_beta   90.00
_cell.angle_gamma   90.00
#
_symmetry.space_group_name_H-M   'P 1'
#
loop_
_entity.id
_entity.type
_entity.pdbx_description
1 polymer ?
#
loop_
_entity_poly.entity_id
_entity_poly.type
_entity_poly.pdbx_seq_one_letter_code
_entity_poly.pdbx_strand_id
1 'polypeptide(L)' 'MQSNPLSSVRKPVYRDCVVPRCSVCHQIPQAGIRGGLKLGKAFLCHECEAILMETPVGSAEYHRIMDGLRSIY' A
#
# COMPACT_ATOMS: atom_id res chain seq x y z
N MET A 1 12.11 -5.16 33.63
CA MET A 1 10.98 -5.65 32.82
C MET A 1 10.12 -4.45 32.47
N GLN A 2 10.32 -3.84 31.30
CA GLN A 2 9.54 -2.67 30.88
C GLN A 2 8.52 -3.14 29.85
N SER A 3 7.27 -3.30 30.26
CA SER A 3 6.13 -3.46 29.36
C SER A 3 5.78 -2.08 28.81
N ASN A 4 6.03 -1.88 27.51
CA ASN A 4 5.72 -0.63 26.81
C ASN A 4 4.19 -0.52 26.60
N PRO A 5 3.51 0.56 27.05
CA PRO A 5 2.05 0.65 27.11
C PRO A 5 1.33 0.91 25.77
N LEU A 6 2.00 0.72 24.63
CA LEU A 6 1.42 1.01 23.30
C LEU A 6 0.50 -0.09 22.73
N SER A 7 0.17 -1.13 23.50
CA SER A 7 -0.60 -2.29 23.02
C SER A 7 -2.12 -2.09 22.90
N SER A 8 -2.65 -0.87 23.06
CA SER A 8 -4.13 -0.67 23.05
C SER A 8 -4.66 0.58 22.33
N VAL A 9 -3.91 1.17 21.40
CA VAL A 9 -4.48 2.24 20.55
C VAL A 9 -5.53 1.61 19.61
N ARG A 10 -6.78 1.52 20.07
CA ARG A 10 -7.93 1.19 19.23
C ARG A 10 -8.02 2.29 18.17
N LYS A 11 -7.70 1.95 16.92
CA LYS A 11 -7.84 2.87 15.79
C LYS A 11 -9.32 3.28 15.67
N PRO A 12 -9.64 4.58 15.57
CA PRO A 12 -11.01 5.03 15.38
C PRO A 12 -11.57 4.45 14.08
N VAL A 13 -12.73 3.79 14.17
CA VAL A 13 -13.48 3.32 13.01
C VAL A 13 -14.32 4.49 12.52
N TYR A 14 -13.78 5.25 11.57
CA TYR A 14 -14.54 6.29 10.88
C TYR A 14 -15.46 5.64 9.84
N ARG A 15 -16.77 5.77 10.03
CA ARG A 15 -17.80 5.18 9.14
C ARG A 15 -17.76 5.71 7.70
N ASP A 16 -17.08 6.85 7.46
CA ASP A 16 -17.04 7.53 6.16
C ASP A 16 -15.61 7.70 5.60
N CYS A 17 -14.61 7.03 6.17
CA CYS A 17 -13.22 7.21 5.76
C CYS A 17 -12.83 6.21 4.66
N VAL A 18 -13.00 6.62 3.41
CA VAL A 18 -12.47 5.90 2.25
C VAL A 18 -10.96 6.04 2.24
N VAL A 19 -10.28 5.12 2.92
CA VAL A 19 -8.82 5.02 2.91
C VAL A 19 -8.36 4.18 1.72
N PRO A 20 -7.43 4.68 0.90
CA PRO A 20 -6.97 3.95 -0.26
C PRO A 20 -6.12 2.74 0.18
N ARG A 21 -6.42 1.58 -0.40
CA ARG A 21 -5.61 0.36 -0.25
C ARG A 21 -4.71 0.21 -1.45
N CYS A 22 -3.46 -0.15 -1.22
CA CYS A 22 -2.53 -0.48 -2.30
C CYS A 22 -3.08 -1.66 -3.11
N SER A 23 -3.05 -1.60 -4.43
CA SER A 23 -3.55 -2.68 -5.30
C SER A 23 -2.60 -3.87 -5.37
N VAL A 24 -1.38 -3.74 -4.85
CA VAL A 24 -0.35 -4.78 -4.81
C VAL A 24 -0.29 -5.47 -3.44
N CYS A 25 -0.13 -4.71 -2.35
CA CYS A 25 0.02 -5.27 -1.01
C CYS A 25 -1.28 -5.26 -0.19
N HIS A 26 -2.34 -4.61 -0.68
CA HIS A 26 -3.65 -4.46 -0.03
C HIS A 26 -3.63 -3.76 1.34
N GLN A 27 -2.50 -3.17 1.71
CA GLN A 27 -2.37 -2.39 2.94
C GLN A 27 -2.76 -0.93 2.72
N ILE A 28 -3.18 -0.28 3.82
CA ILE A 28 -3.39 1.16 3.88
C ILE A 28 -2.07 1.78 4.34
N PRO A 29 -1.44 2.68 3.57
CA PRO A 29 -0.21 3.33 4.01
C PRO A 29 -0.42 4.08 5.33
N GLN A 30 0.61 4.14 6.17
CA GLN A 30 0.54 4.93 7.41
C GLN A 30 0.26 6.41 7.14
N ALA A 31 0.76 6.93 6.02
CA ALA A 31 0.50 8.29 5.54
C ALA A 31 -0.87 8.45 4.83
N GLY A 32 -1.71 7.40 4.81
CA GLY A 32 -3.00 7.38 4.12
C GLY A 32 -2.85 7.62 2.61
N ILE A 33 -3.71 8.49 2.05
CA ILE A 33 -3.66 8.85 0.62
C ILE A 33 -2.36 9.54 0.20
N ARG A 34 -1.60 10.13 1.13
CA ARG A 34 -0.30 10.75 0.85
C ARG A 34 0.85 9.75 0.79
N GLY A 35 0.60 8.48 1.14
CA GLY A 35 1.60 7.41 1.13
C GLY A 35 1.64 6.61 -0.18
N GLY A 36 1.18 7.18 -1.28
CA GLY A 36 1.10 6.51 -2.56
C GLY A 36 0.61 7.41 -3.68
N LEU A 37 0.49 6.79 -4.85
CA LEU A 37 0.07 7.42 -6.09
C LEU A 37 -1.21 6.75 -6.62
N LYS A 38 -2.09 7.56 -7.20
CA LYS A 38 -3.29 7.09 -7.90
C LYS A 38 -2.94 6.80 -9.36
N LEU A 39 -3.10 5.54 -9.77
CA LEU A 39 -2.89 5.08 -11.15
C LEU A 39 -4.24 4.65 -11.72
N GLY A 40 -4.89 5.54 -12.48
CA GLY A 40 -6.24 5.28 -13.00
C GLY A 40 -7.25 5.02 -11.86
N LYS A 41 -7.79 3.80 -11.79
CA LYS A 41 -8.71 3.35 -10.72
C LYS A 41 -8.00 2.69 -9.53
N ALA A 42 -6.69 2.46 -9.58
CA ALA A 42 -5.94 1.93 -8.46
C ALA A 42 -5.18 2.99 -7.67
N PHE A 43 -4.71 2.51 -6.54
CA PHE A 43 -3.74 3.18 -5.70
C PHE A 43 -2.54 2.26 -5.49
N LEU A 44 -1.33 2.80 -5.60
CA LEU A 44 -0.06 2.10 -5.35
C LEU A 44 0.67 2.84 -4.21
N CYS A 45 1.07 2.15 -3.15
CA CYS A 45 1.83 2.78 -2.07
C CYS A 45 3.29 3.02 -2.47
N HIS A 46 3.96 3.98 -1.83
CA HIS A 46 5.37 4.28 -2.10
C HIS A 46 6.31 3.10 -1.85
N GLU A 47 5.99 2.20 -0.92
CA GLU A 47 6.80 0.99 -0.69
C GLU A 47 6.76 0.07 -1.92
N CYS A 48 5.59 -0.21 -2.47
CA CYS A 48 5.47 -1.03 -3.68
C CYS A 48 6.02 -0.30 -4.92
N GLU A 49 5.94 1.03 -4.97
CA GLU A 49 6.60 1.83 -6.00
C GLU A 49 8.12 1.70 -5.91
N ALA A 50 8.71 1.86 -4.72
CA ALA A 50 10.16 1.73 -4.52
C ALA A 50 10.65 0.34 -4.92
N ILE A 51 9.93 -0.71 -4.51
CA ILE A 51 10.22 -2.08 -4.93
C ILE A 51 10.18 -2.16 -6.47
N LEU A 52 9.15 -1.63 -7.13
CA LEU A 52 9.08 -1.65 -8.60
C LEU A 52 10.27 -0.97 -9.27
N MET A 53 10.72 0.18 -8.73
CA MET A 53 11.83 0.96 -9.26
C MET A 53 13.19 0.28 -9.05
N GLU A 54 13.35 -0.48 -7.98
CA GLU A 54 14.58 -1.21 -7.65
C GLU A 54 14.63 -2.62 -8.26
N THR A 55 13.47 -3.16 -8.65
CA THR A 55 13.35 -4.52 -9.13
C THR A 55 13.75 -4.65 -10.59
N PRO A 56 14.61 -5.63 -10.96
CA PRO A 56 14.93 -5.91 -12.35
C PRO A 56 13.69 -6.25 -13.17
N VAL A 57 13.59 -5.64 -14.35
CA VAL A 57 12.53 -5.93 -15.34
C VAL A 57 12.53 -7.42 -15.66
N GLY A 58 11.34 -8.04 -15.65
CA GLY A 58 11.16 -9.45 -15.95
C GLY A 58 11.34 -10.41 -14.77
N SER A 59 11.73 -9.90 -13.60
CA SER A 59 11.70 -10.70 -12.36
C SER A 59 10.27 -11.01 -11.91
N ALA A 60 10.12 -12.02 -11.04
CA ALA A 60 8.82 -12.41 -10.50
C ALA A 60 8.15 -11.27 -9.71
N GLU A 61 8.94 -10.47 -8.98
CA GLU A 61 8.45 -9.34 -8.20
C GLU A 61 7.95 -8.20 -9.10
N TYR A 62 8.67 -7.93 -10.19
CA TYR A 62 8.23 -7.00 -11.23
C TYR A 62 6.89 -7.44 -11.82
N HIS A 63 6.76 -8.71 -12.23
CA HIS A 63 5.50 -9.24 -12.76
C HIS A 63 4.36 -9.17 -11.75
N ARG A 64 4.61 -9.53 -10.49
CA ARG A 64 3.60 -9.43 -9.42
C ARG A 64 3.06 -8.01 -9.27
N ILE A 65 3.94 -7.00 -9.25
CA ILE A 65 3.52 -5.61 -9.14
C ILE A 65 2.75 -5.19 -10.40
N MET A 66 3.27 -5.52 -11.58
CA MET A 66 2.62 -5.20 -12.85
C MET A 66 1.25 -5.85 -13.01
N ASP A 67 1.05 -7.08 -12.53
CA ASP A 67 -0.26 -7.76 -12.58
C ASP A 67 -1.28 -7.05 -11.68
N GLY A 68 -0.86 -6.58 -10.50
CA GLY A 68 -1.68 -5.73 -9.65
C GLY A 68 -2.11 -4.43 -10.34
N LEU A 69 -1.24 -3.86 -11.18
CA LEU A 69 -1.51 -2.64 -11.95
C LEU A 69 -2.27 -2.90 -13.27
N ARG A 70 -2.14 -4.08 -13.88
CA ARG A 70 -2.85 -4.41 -15.13
C ARG A 70 -4.34 -4.61 -14.93
N SER A 71 -4.77 -5.01 -13.74
CA SER A 71 -6.20 -5.15 -13.40
C SER A 71 -7.03 -3.86 -13.51
N ILE A 72 -6.39 -2.73 -13.83
CA ILE A 72 -6.95 -1.38 -13.87
C ILE A 72 -7.30 -0.94 -15.30
N TYR A 73 -6.60 -1.46 -16.31
CA TYR A 73 -6.76 -1.14 -17.73
C TYR A 73 -7.60 -2.18 -18.43
#